data_AF-A0A5J5AE03-F1
#
_entry.id   AF-A0A5J5AE03-F1
#
_cell.length_a   1.000
_cell.length_b   1.000
_cell.length_c   1.000
_cell.angle_alpha   90.00
_cell.angle_beta   90.00
_cell.angle_gamma   90.00
#
_symmetry.space_group_name_H-M   'P 1'
#
loop_
_entity.id
_entity.type
_entity.pdbx_description
1 polymer ?
#
loop_
_entity_poly.entity_id
_entity_poly.type
_entity_poly.pdbx_seq_one_letter_code
_entity_poly.pdbx_strand_id
1 'polypeptide(L)'
;MQKLRDFVSVICDFLQHKAPFIEELEEQMQKLHEERAAAILERRAADNDDEMMEVEAAVNAAMSVLSRGGGSASMIEAATTAAQAAFAATREQRNLPVKLDEFGRDMNLQKRMDVERRAEARRHRKARSDSKRLSYMENDSSHQRIEGESSTDESDSESASYQSNRDMLLQTAEQIFSDAAEEYAQLSVVKERFERWKKHYSSSYNDAYMSLSIPAIFSPYVRLELLKWDPLHEDADFDNMKWHMLLYNYGIEDASKINPDDADANLIPQLVEKVAVPILHHEIAYCWDILSTRETMNAISATTLVFNYVPASSKAIGELVTVLRDRLDDAVTNLTVPTWSTLVMKAVPNAARIAAYRFGMSVRLMRNVCLWNKILALPVLEKLALDELLSGKVLPHLRSIQSNVHDAVTRTERIIASLSGVWAGPSVRGECSPKLRPLVEYLLILGKTLEKKHVLGVTETETSRLARRLKKMLVELNEYDQARAISRTFNLKEAL
;
A
#
# COMPACT_ATOMS: atom_id res chain seq x y z
N MET A 1 28.98 -27.34 35.86
CA MET A 1 27.87 -26.69 36.60
C MET A 1 28.22 -25.31 37.15
N GLN A 2 29.11 -25.15 38.15
CA GLN A 2 29.33 -23.83 38.78
C GLN A 2 29.72 -22.72 37.78
N LYS A 3 30.71 -22.95 36.91
CA LYS A 3 31.13 -21.96 35.90
C LYS A 3 30.03 -21.56 34.90
N LEU A 4 29.17 -22.50 34.49
CA LEU A 4 28.02 -22.21 33.62
C LEU A 4 27.01 -21.35 34.36
N ARG A 5 26.69 -21.72 35.60
CA ARG A 5 25.78 -20.96 36.46
C ARG A 5 26.28 -19.54 36.71
N ASP A 6 27.54 -19.38 37.06
CA ASP A 6 28.13 -18.06 37.33
C ASP A 6 28.07 -17.18 36.08
N PHE A 7 28.45 -17.72 34.91
CA PHE A 7 28.37 -16.96 33.66
C PHE A 7 26.93 -16.60 33.30
N VAL A 8 25.99 -17.56 33.38
CA VAL A 8 24.57 -17.31 33.10
C VAL A 8 23.99 -16.26 34.05
N SER A 9 24.36 -16.28 35.33
CA SER A 9 23.95 -15.26 36.29
C SER A 9 24.42 -13.87 35.84
N VAL A 10 25.72 -13.72 35.56
CA VAL A 10 26.28 -12.41 35.18
C VAL A 10 25.72 -11.90 33.86
N ILE A 11 25.58 -12.75 32.84
CA ILE A 11 25.02 -12.31 31.56
C ILE A 11 23.54 -11.98 31.68
N CYS A 12 22.76 -12.70 32.48
CA CYS A 12 21.37 -12.36 32.72
C CYS A 12 21.24 -11.01 33.44
N ASP A 13 22.02 -10.77 34.50
CA ASP A 13 22.02 -9.49 35.23
C ASP A 13 22.41 -8.32 34.31
N PHE A 14 23.44 -8.53 33.47
CA PHE A 14 23.86 -7.58 32.45
C PHE A 14 22.75 -7.28 31.43
N LEU A 15 22.16 -8.31 30.83
CA LEU A 15 21.11 -8.14 29.81
C LEU A 15 19.84 -7.53 30.40
N GLN A 16 19.48 -7.87 31.64
CA GLN A 16 18.36 -7.24 32.36
C GLN A 16 18.63 -5.75 32.61
N HIS A 17 19.86 -5.38 32.98
CA HIS A 17 20.24 -3.98 33.10
C HIS A 17 20.17 -3.23 31.76
N LYS A 18 20.47 -3.91 30.64
CA LYS A 18 20.45 -3.30 29.30
C LYS A 18 19.08 -3.29 28.62
N ALA A 19 18.18 -4.19 29.01
CA ALA A 19 16.83 -4.32 28.45
C ALA A 19 16.06 -3.00 28.33
N PRO A 20 15.94 -2.14 29.37
CA PRO A 20 15.17 -0.90 29.25
C PRO A 20 15.75 0.08 28.22
N PHE A 21 17.06 0.08 28.00
CA PHE A 21 17.69 0.95 26.99
C PHE A 21 17.44 0.46 25.57
N ILE A 22 17.36 -0.87 25.37
CA ILE A 22 17.01 -1.47 24.08
C ILE A 22 15.53 -1.22 23.77
N GLU A 23 14.67 -1.39 24.77
CA GLU A 23 13.23 -1.10 24.66
C GLU A 23 12.97 0.37 24.29
N GLU A 24 13.62 1.31 24.98
CA GLU A 24 13.53 2.74 24.64
C GLU A 24 13.99 3.02 23.21
N LEU A 25 15.08 2.42 22.75
CA LEU A 25 15.55 2.61 21.37
C LEU A 25 14.57 2.07 20.33
N GLU A 26 13.96 0.91 20.58
CA GLU A 26 12.93 0.34 19.71
C GLU A 26 11.69 1.23 19.69
N GLU A 27 11.23 1.74 20.84
CA GLU A 27 10.10 2.66 20.93
C GLU A 27 10.37 3.98 20.16
N GLN A 28 11.57 4.55 20.30
CA GLN A 28 11.94 5.76 19.56
C GLN A 28 12.04 5.51 18.04
N MET A 29 12.53 4.32 17.62
CA MET A 29 12.56 3.95 16.21
C MET A 29 11.15 3.75 15.63
N GLN A 30 10.29 3.04 16.35
CA GLN A 30 8.87 2.87 15.98
C GLN A 30 8.18 4.21 15.84
N LYS A 31 8.33 5.09 16.83
CA LYS A 31 7.76 6.45 16.79
C LYS A 31 8.27 7.25 15.59
N LEU A 32 9.56 7.15 15.26
CA LEU A 32 10.12 7.82 14.08
C LEU A 32 9.49 7.32 12.77
N HIS A 33 9.23 6.01 12.65
CA HIS A 33 8.54 5.42 11.50
C HIS A 33 7.06 5.82 11.46
N GLU A 34 6.37 5.80 12.59
CA GLU A 34 4.98 6.25 12.71
C GLU A 34 4.83 7.73 12.31
N GLU A 35 5.71 8.62 12.78
CA GLU A 35 5.71 10.04 12.42
C GLU A 35 5.90 10.24 10.91
N ARG A 36 6.79 9.47 10.28
CA ARG A 36 6.99 9.47 8.82
C ARG A 36 5.70 9.05 8.10
N ALA A 37 5.08 7.95 8.53
CA ALA A 37 3.85 7.44 7.92
C ALA A 37 2.65 8.38 8.12
N ALA A 38 2.47 8.90 9.33
CA ALA A 38 1.43 9.85 9.69
C ALA A 38 1.53 11.13 8.85
N ALA A 39 2.74 11.67 8.67
CA ALA A 39 2.95 12.86 7.85
C ALA A 39 2.49 12.68 6.38
N ILE A 40 2.62 11.47 5.81
CA ILE A 40 2.14 11.15 4.47
C ILE A 40 0.61 11.03 4.46
N LEU A 41 0.04 10.31 5.42
CA LEU A 41 -1.41 10.10 5.53
C LEU A 41 -2.17 11.39 5.79
N GLU A 42 -1.72 12.21 6.76
CA GLU A 42 -2.34 13.49 7.11
C GLU A 42 -2.29 14.47 5.96
N ARG A 43 -1.16 14.55 5.25
CA ARG A 43 -1.04 15.40 4.06
C ARG A 43 -2.01 14.97 2.97
N ARG A 44 -2.11 13.67 2.71
CA ARG A 44 -3.05 13.12 1.73
C ARG A 44 -4.49 13.40 2.13
N ALA A 45 -4.84 13.23 3.40
CA ALA A 45 -6.17 13.53 3.92
C ALA A 45 -6.49 15.03 3.76
N ALA A 46 -5.59 15.91 4.19
CA ALA A 46 -5.77 17.36 4.08
C ALA A 46 -5.89 17.85 2.62
N ASP A 47 -5.09 17.29 1.71
CA ASP A 47 -5.19 17.61 0.28
C ASP A 47 -6.53 17.15 -0.31
N ASN A 48 -6.97 15.95 0.07
CA ASN A 48 -8.25 15.38 -0.34
C ASN A 48 -9.45 16.20 0.17
N ASP A 49 -9.41 16.62 1.43
CA ASP A 49 -10.47 17.40 2.06
C ASP A 49 -10.54 18.80 1.47
N ASP A 50 -9.39 19.45 1.27
CA ASP A 50 -9.31 20.74 0.59
C ASP A 50 -9.91 20.69 -0.82
N GLU A 51 -9.53 19.70 -1.63
CA GLU A 51 -10.04 19.56 -3.00
C GLU A 51 -11.54 19.26 -3.03
N MET A 52 -12.03 18.40 -2.12
CA MET A 52 -13.45 18.09 -2.03
C MET A 52 -14.25 19.31 -1.59
N MET A 53 -13.83 20.01 -0.53
CA MET A 53 -14.49 21.22 -0.04
C MET A 53 -14.54 22.33 -1.10
N GLU A 54 -13.48 22.49 -1.90
CA GLU A 54 -13.44 23.49 -2.97
C GLU A 54 -14.48 23.21 -4.08
N VAL A 55 -14.85 21.95 -4.28
CA VAL A 55 -15.65 21.52 -5.44
C VAL A 55 -17.09 21.15 -5.08
N GLU A 56 -17.35 20.75 -3.83
CA GLU A 56 -18.66 20.27 -3.39
C GLU A 56 -19.80 21.27 -3.66
N ALA A 57 -19.63 22.53 -3.28
CA ALA A 57 -20.62 23.58 -3.51
C ALA A 57 -20.88 23.81 -5.01
N ALA A 58 -19.82 23.77 -5.83
CA ALA A 58 -19.90 23.93 -7.27
C ALA A 58 -20.63 22.75 -7.95
N VAL A 59 -20.36 21.51 -7.51
CA VAL A 59 -21.06 20.31 -7.99
C VAL A 59 -22.53 20.37 -7.60
N ASN A 60 -22.85 20.72 -6.35
CA ASN A 60 -24.24 20.84 -5.88
C ASN A 60 -25.02 21.89 -6.68
N ALA A 61 -24.40 23.05 -6.96
CA ALA A 61 -24.99 24.08 -7.81
C ALA A 61 -25.23 23.58 -9.25
N ALA A 62 -24.25 22.91 -9.86
CA ALA A 62 -24.39 22.35 -11.20
C ALA A 62 -25.49 21.27 -11.27
N MET A 63 -25.53 20.36 -10.29
CA MET A 63 -26.55 19.31 -10.21
C MET A 63 -27.96 19.89 -10.09
N SER A 64 -28.13 20.95 -9.29
CA SER A 64 -29.42 21.64 -9.15
C SER A 64 -29.94 22.18 -10.47
N VAL A 65 -29.07 22.81 -11.28
CA VAL A 65 -29.45 23.32 -12.62
C VAL A 65 -29.74 22.17 -13.60
N LEU A 66 -28.87 21.16 -13.66
CA LEU A 66 -29.00 20.04 -14.61
C LEU A 66 -30.25 19.19 -14.33
N SER A 67 -30.67 19.08 -13.06
CA SER A 67 -31.90 18.36 -12.69
C SER A 67 -33.17 18.97 -13.27
N ARG A 68 -33.15 20.28 -13.61
CA ARG A 68 -34.31 21.04 -14.10
C ARG A 68 -34.39 21.13 -15.62
N GLY A 69 -33.26 21.00 -16.33
CA GLY A 69 -33.15 21.34 -17.75
C GLY A 69 -32.60 20.26 -18.68
N GLY A 70 -32.15 19.12 -18.13
CA GLY A 70 -31.53 18.07 -18.94
C GLY A 70 -30.16 18.46 -19.53
N GLY A 71 -29.72 17.76 -20.57
CA GLY A 71 -28.36 17.86 -21.13
C GLY A 71 -28.18 18.80 -22.32
N SER A 72 -29.03 19.81 -22.50
CA SER A 72 -28.89 20.78 -23.60
C SER A 72 -27.67 21.69 -23.38
N ALA A 73 -27.08 22.21 -24.47
CA ALA A 73 -25.89 23.07 -24.39
C ALA A 73 -26.12 24.31 -23.50
N SER A 74 -27.28 24.95 -23.63
CA SER A 74 -27.66 26.11 -22.81
C SER A 74 -27.79 25.76 -21.32
N MET A 75 -28.26 24.55 -20.98
CA MET A 75 -28.36 24.12 -19.59
C MET A 75 -27.00 23.76 -18.99
N ILE A 76 -26.09 23.21 -19.79
CA ILE A 76 -24.70 22.97 -19.36
C ILE A 76 -23.98 24.30 -19.10
N GLU A 77 -24.19 25.30 -19.96
CA GLU A 77 -23.64 26.65 -19.76
C GLU A 77 -24.20 27.29 -18.48
N ALA A 78 -25.52 27.26 -18.28
CA ALA A 78 -26.15 27.74 -17.05
C ALA A 78 -25.62 27.02 -15.78
N ALA A 79 -25.43 25.70 -15.87
CA ALA A 79 -24.85 24.91 -14.78
C ALA A 79 -23.39 25.29 -14.51
N THR A 80 -22.61 25.59 -15.56
CA THR A 80 -21.22 26.06 -15.45
C THR A 80 -21.16 27.42 -14.76
N THR A 81 -22.03 28.37 -15.13
CA THR A 81 -22.12 29.68 -14.49
C THR A 81 -22.51 29.55 -13.01
N ALA A 82 -23.51 28.72 -12.69
CA ALA A 82 -23.92 28.47 -11.31
C ALA A 82 -22.78 27.85 -10.47
N ALA A 83 -22.04 26.89 -11.05
CA ALA A 83 -20.89 26.28 -10.41
C ALA A 83 -19.76 27.29 -10.16
N GLN A 84 -19.47 28.17 -11.12
CA GLN A 84 -18.46 29.22 -10.97
C GLN A 84 -18.84 30.22 -9.88
N ALA A 85 -20.11 30.62 -9.80
CA ALA A 85 -20.61 31.52 -8.75
C ALA A 85 -20.49 30.87 -7.36
N ALA A 86 -20.89 29.60 -7.22
CA ALA A 86 -20.77 28.86 -5.97
C ALA A 86 -19.30 28.66 -5.55
N PHE A 87 -18.42 28.39 -6.51
CA PHE A 87 -16.97 28.31 -6.28
C PHE A 87 -16.39 29.63 -5.78
N ALA A 88 -16.74 30.75 -6.43
CA ALA A 88 -16.30 32.09 -6.02
C ALA A 88 -16.77 32.45 -4.61
N ALA A 89 -18.04 32.21 -4.29
CA ALA A 89 -18.61 32.45 -2.96
C ALA A 89 -17.91 31.62 -1.87
N THR A 90 -17.64 30.34 -2.15
CA THR A 90 -16.94 29.45 -1.21
C THR A 90 -15.51 29.95 -0.96
N ARG A 91 -14.82 30.41 -2.00
CA ARG A 91 -13.46 30.94 -1.90
C ARG A 91 -13.41 32.26 -1.11
N GLU A 92 -14.39 33.13 -1.28
CA GLU A 92 -14.50 34.38 -0.50
C GLU A 92 -14.72 34.11 0.98
N GLN A 93 -15.59 33.15 1.32
CA GLN A 93 -15.81 32.72 2.71
C GLN A 93 -14.56 32.12 3.36
N ARG A 94 -13.66 31.54 2.56
CA ARG A 94 -12.43 30.89 3.02
C ARG A 94 -11.29 31.85 3.32
N ASN A 95 -11.37 33.09 2.83
CA ASN A 95 -10.35 34.10 3.10
C ASN A 95 -10.43 34.52 4.57
N LEU A 96 -9.55 33.95 5.40
CA LEU A 96 -9.40 34.37 6.80
C LEU A 96 -8.98 35.85 6.84
N PRO A 97 -9.76 36.74 7.47
CA PRO A 97 -9.38 38.14 7.58
C PRO A 97 -8.14 38.28 8.47
N VAL A 98 -7.36 39.33 8.23
CA VAL A 98 -6.23 39.70 9.11
C VAL A 98 -6.80 39.98 10.51
N LYS A 99 -6.40 39.19 11.50
CA LYS A 99 -6.83 39.36 12.89
C LYS A 99 -5.59 39.61 13.75
N LEU A 100 -5.37 40.87 14.07
CA LEU A 100 -4.25 41.28 14.91
C LEU A 100 -4.59 41.05 16.39
N ASP A 101 -3.63 40.51 17.15
CA ASP A 101 -3.69 40.49 18.60
C ASP A 101 -3.34 41.87 19.20
N GLU A 102 -3.39 41.99 20.53
CA GLU A 102 -3.06 43.23 21.26
C GLU A 102 -1.62 43.72 21.04
N PHE A 103 -0.74 42.86 20.49
CA PHE A 103 0.65 43.17 20.16
C PHE A 103 0.88 43.37 18.65
N GLY A 104 -0.19 43.44 17.84
CA GLY A 104 -0.11 43.66 16.39
C GLY A 104 0.31 42.44 15.57
N ARG A 105 0.30 41.23 16.15
CA ARG A 105 0.63 39.98 15.44
C ARG A 105 -0.62 39.40 14.81
N ASP A 106 -0.54 39.01 13.53
CA ASP A 106 -1.67 38.38 12.85
C ASP A 106 -1.84 36.91 13.26
N MET A 107 -2.90 36.64 14.02
CA MET A 107 -3.25 35.31 14.51
C MET A 107 -3.59 34.33 13.38
N ASN A 108 -3.98 34.83 12.21
CA ASN A 108 -4.37 33.99 11.07
C ASN A 108 -3.24 33.82 10.04
N LEU A 109 -2.07 34.45 10.22
CA LEU A 109 -0.98 34.41 9.25
C LEU A 109 -0.49 33.00 8.98
N GLN A 110 -0.23 32.24 10.05
CA GLN A 110 0.27 30.86 9.95
C GLN A 110 -0.72 29.96 9.18
N LYS A 111 -2.01 30.05 9.52
CA LYS A 111 -3.07 29.29 8.81
C LYS A 111 -3.15 29.65 7.33
N ARG A 112 -2.99 30.93 6.97
CA ARG A 112 -2.97 31.38 5.57
C ARG A 112 -1.76 30.81 4.83
N MET A 113 -0.58 30.87 5.42
CA MET A 113 0.64 30.28 4.84
C MET A 113 0.51 28.76 4.66
N ASP A 114 -0.07 28.05 5.62
CA ASP A 114 -0.24 26.59 5.54
C ASP A 114 -1.28 26.19 4.49
N VAL A 115 -2.34 26.98 4.29
CA VAL A 115 -3.29 26.80 3.18
C VAL A 115 -2.62 27.04 1.83
N GLU A 116 -1.81 28.11 1.71
CA GLU A 116 -1.11 28.46 0.48
C GLU A 116 -0.06 27.42 0.10
N ARG A 117 0.77 26.98 1.06
CA ARG A 117 1.76 25.91 0.86
C ARG A 117 1.11 24.63 0.34
N ARG A 118 -0.03 24.23 0.93
CA ARG A 118 -0.79 23.07 0.46
C ARG A 118 -1.32 23.30 -0.96
N ALA A 119 -1.93 24.45 -1.23
CA ALA A 119 -2.44 24.78 -2.57
C ALA A 119 -1.33 24.75 -3.64
N GLU A 120 -0.12 25.22 -3.33
CA GLU A 120 1.06 25.12 -4.20
C GLU A 120 1.49 23.67 -4.43
N ALA A 121 1.58 22.86 -3.37
CA ALA A 121 1.88 21.44 -3.50
C ALA A 121 0.87 20.71 -4.42
N ARG A 122 -0.43 21.01 -4.28
CA ARG A 122 -1.47 20.48 -5.18
C ARG A 122 -1.25 20.92 -6.63
N ARG A 123 -0.87 22.18 -6.86
CA ARG A 123 -0.56 22.68 -8.22
C ARG A 123 0.64 21.96 -8.81
N HIS A 124 1.69 21.73 -8.03
CA HIS A 124 2.86 20.97 -8.47
C HIS A 124 2.51 19.52 -8.83
N ARG A 125 1.73 18.84 -7.99
CA ARG A 125 1.22 17.48 -8.27
C ARG A 125 0.42 17.44 -9.57
N LYS A 126 -0.51 18.38 -9.76
CA LYS A 126 -1.31 18.52 -10.99
C LYS A 126 -0.44 18.75 -12.22
N ALA A 127 0.53 19.67 -12.14
CA ALA A 127 1.45 19.95 -13.23
C ALA A 127 2.32 18.74 -13.59
N ARG A 128 2.78 17.97 -12.60
CA ARG A 128 3.53 16.73 -12.81
C ARG A 128 2.67 15.67 -13.50
N SER A 129 1.42 15.50 -13.07
CA SER A 129 0.45 14.58 -13.69
C SER A 129 0.14 14.97 -15.14
N ASP A 130 -0.15 16.26 -15.38
CA ASP A 130 -0.42 16.77 -16.73
C ASP A 130 0.80 16.60 -17.67
N SER A 131 2.02 16.84 -17.16
CA SER A 131 3.28 16.60 -17.90
C SER A 131 3.47 15.13 -18.27
N LYS A 132 3.22 14.20 -17.33
CA LYS A 132 3.25 12.76 -17.61
C LYS A 132 2.20 12.36 -18.64
N ARG A 133 0.98 12.91 -18.55
CA ARG A 133 -0.08 12.61 -19.52
C ARG A 133 0.34 13.05 -20.93
N LEU A 134 0.92 14.24 -21.07
CA LEU A 134 1.42 14.76 -22.34
C LEU A 134 2.51 13.87 -22.94
N SER A 135 3.47 13.40 -22.13
CA SER A 135 4.54 12.52 -22.63
C SER A 135 4.04 11.15 -23.11
N TYR A 136 2.99 10.60 -22.48
CA TYR A 136 2.37 9.35 -22.96
C TYR A 136 1.60 9.52 -24.27
N MET A 137 1.05 10.71 -24.53
CA MET A 137 0.36 11.04 -25.78
C MET A 137 1.34 11.21 -26.95
N GLU A 138 2.55 11.70 -26.69
CA GLU A 138 3.61 11.84 -27.71
C GLU A 138 4.18 10.48 -28.14
N ASN A 139 4.20 9.48 -27.25
CA ASN A 139 4.80 8.17 -27.51
C ASN A 139 3.84 7.10 -28.08
N ASP A 140 2.63 7.49 -28.53
CA ASP A 140 1.55 6.58 -28.99
C ASP A 140 1.41 5.30 -28.14
N SER A 141 1.59 5.46 -26.83
CA SER A 141 1.57 4.34 -25.90
C SER A 141 0.12 4.02 -25.55
N SER A 142 -0.30 2.77 -25.76
CA SER A 142 -1.66 2.28 -25.48
C SER A 142 -2.03 2.28 -23.99
N HIS A 143 -1.15 2.75 -23.12
CA HIS A 143 -1.34 2.81 -21.67
C HIS A 143 -1.44 4.27 -21.19
N GLN A 144 -2.54 4.94 -21.51
CA GLN A 144 -2.90 6.20 -20.86
C GLN A 144 -3.17 5.91 -19.37
N ARG A 145 -2.17 6.16 -18.52
CA ARG A 145 -2.35 6.12 -17.06
C ARG A 145 -3.30 7.23 -16.63
N ILE A 146 -4.17 6.91 -15.69
CA ILE A 146 -5.08 7.89 -15.10
C ILE A 146 -4.39 8.54 -13.89
N GLU A 147 -4.66 9.82 -13.66
CA GLU A 147 -4.20 10.55 -12.47
C GLU A 147 -4.55 9.75 -11.20
N GLY A 148 -3.61 9.63 -10.26
CA GLY A 148 -3.80 8.85 -9.02
C GLY A 148 -3.38 7.37 -9.12
N GLU A 149 -3.06 6.84 -10.31
CA GLU A 149 -2.59 5.46 -10.46
C GLU A 149 -1.10 5.25 -10.13
N SER A 150 -0.30 6.33 -9.98
CA SER A 150 1.14 6.24 -9.71
C SER A 150 1.45 6.54 -8.25
N SER A 151 2.17 5.67 -7.54
CA SER A 151 2.63 5.92 -6.16
C SER A 151 3.60 7.12 -6.07
N THR A 152 4.37 7.38 -7.14
CA THR A 152 5.33 8.50 -7.23
C THR A 152 4.68 9.89 -7.26
N ASP A 153 3.36 9.97 -7.46
CA ASP A 153 2.66 11.26 -7.52
C ASP A 153 2.57 11.93 -6.14
N GLU A 154 2.79 11.15 -5.07
CA GLU A 154 2.73 11.59 -3.67
C GLU A 154 4.10 11.61 -2.99
N SER A 155 5.19 11.29 -3.71
CA SER A 155 6.53 11.23 -3.12
C SER A 155 7.09 12.63 -2.92
N ASP A 156 7.33 12.98 -1.65
CA ASP A 156 8.41 13.87 -1.27
C ASP A 156 9.65 13.04 -0.92
N SER A 157 10.81 13.57 -1.31
CA SER A 157 12.11 13.17 -0.81
C SER A 157 12.08 13.01 0.71
N GLU A 158 12.59 11.90 1.19
CA GLU A 158 12.92 11.67 2.60
C GLU A 158 13.43 12.96 3.24
N SER A 159 12.76 13.42 4.29
CA SER A 159 13.21 14.64 4.97
C SER A 159 14.58 14.36 5.57
N ALA A 160 15.57 15.20 5.29
CA ALA A 160 16.91 15.07 5.86
C ALA A 160 16.87 14.96 7.40
N SER A 161 15.82 15.48 8.05
CA SER A 161 15.54 15.29 9.47
C SER A 161 15.25 13.84 9.86
N TYR A 162 14.46 13.10 9.08
CA TYR A 162 14.20 11.68 9.32
C TYR A 162 15.51 10.89 9.27
N GLN A 163 16.30 11.08 8.21
CA GLN A 163 17.57 10.39 8.05
C GLN A 163 18.54 10.71 9.19
N SER A 164 18.65 11.99 9.56
CA SER A 164 19.49 12.43 10.67
C SER A 164 19.05 11.82 12.01
N ASN A 165 17.74 11.76 12.28
CA ASN A 165 17.22 11.18 13.52
C ASN A 165 17.46 9.65 13.54
N ARG A 166 17.22 8.97 12.41
CA ARG A 166 17.49 7.54 12.27
C ARG A 166 18.96 7.22 12.50
N ASP A 167 19.87 7.97 11.88
CA ASP A 167 21.31 7.77 12.02
C ASP A 167 21.77 7.98 13.47
N MET A 168 21.20 8.97 14.17
CA MET A 168 21.48 9.20 15.59
C MET A 168 21.00 8.04 16.48
N LEU A 169 19.81 7.49 16.22
CA LEU A 169 19.31 6.31 16.95
C LEU A 169 20.20 5.09 16.72
N LEU A 170 20.60 4.83 15.47
CA LEU A 170 21.49 3.73 15.13
C LEU A 170 22.88 3.88 15.76
N GLN A 171 23.43 5.10 15.79
CA GLN A 171 24.68 5.38 16.48
C GLN A 171 24.56 5.13 17.99
N THR A 172 23.42 5.50 18.58
CA THR A 172 23.15 5.25 20.01
C THR A 172 23.06 3.76 20.30
N ALA A 173 22.39 2.99 19.44
CA ALA A 173 22.30 1.54 19.54
C ALA A 173 23.69 0.85 19.56
N GLU A 174 24.64 1.35 18.78
CA GLU A 174 26.01 0.82 18.74
C GLU A 174 26.79 1.04 20.06
N GLN A 175 26.36 1.97 20.91
CA GLN A 175 27.02 2.27 22.19
C GLN A 175 26.40 1.52 23.38
N ILE A 176 25.28 0.81 23.21
CA ILE A 176 24.51 0.22 24.33
C ILE A 176 25.34 -0.76 25.16
N PHE A 177 26.25 -1.50 24.54
CA PHE A 177 27.14 -2.45 25.21
C PHE A 177 28.59 -1.95 25.36
N SER A 178 28.87 -0.68 25.08
CA SER A 178 30.25 -0.13 25.09
C SER A 178 30.91 -0.12 26.46
N ASP A 179 30.12 -0.11 27.54
CA ASP A 179 30.53 -0.12 28.94
C ASP A 179 30.65 -1.54 29.54
N ALA A 180 30.35 -2.57 28.76
CA ALA A 180 30.40 -3.96 29.20
C ALA A 180 31.70 -4.65 28.76
N ALA A 181 32.10 -5.68 29.51
CA ALA A 181 33.22 -6.52 29.11
C ALA A 181 32.92 -7.25 27.79
N GLU A 182 33.93 -7.40 26.94
CA GLU A 182 33.80 -8.02 25.60
C GLU A 182 33.14 -9.41 25.65
N GLU A 183 33.39 -10.16 26.73
CA GLU A 183 32.82 -11.48 26.98
C GLU A 183 31.29 -11.52 27.14
N TYR A 184 30.65 -10.38 27.37
CA TYR A 184 29.19 -10.21 27.37
C TYR A 184 28.72 -9.27 26.27
N ALA A 185 29.54 -8.30 25.83
CA ALA A 185 29.12 -7.32 24.82
C ALA A 185 29.01 -7.91 23.39
N GLN A 186 29.80 -8.94 23.06
CA GLN A 186 29.87 -9.48 21.70
C GLN A 186 29.09 -10.80 21.55
N LEU A 187 28.12 -10.81 20.63
CA LEU A 187 27.33 -12.00 20.31
C LEU A 187 28.21 -13.20 19.92
N SER A 188 29.29 -12.98 19.15
CA SER A 188 30.23 -14.02 18.74
C SER A 188 30.88 -14.73 19.93
N VAL A 189 31.33 -13.97 20.93
CA VAL A 189 32.00 -14.51 22.12
C VAL A 189 31.01 -15.24 23.03
N VAL A 190 29.82 -14.67 23.22
CA VAL A 190 28.75 -15.30 24.00
C VAL A 190 28.31 -16.61 23.33
N LYS A 191 28.13 -16.59 22.01
CA LYS A 191 27.84 -17.78 21.20
C LYS A 191 28.88 -18.87 21.44
N GLU A 192 30.17 -18.55 21.26
CA GLU A 192 31.26 -19.53 21.38
C GLU A 192 31.29 -20.19 22.77
N ARG A 193 31.02 -19.43 23.83
CA ARG A 193 30.94 -19.97 25.20
C ARG A 193 29.84 -21.02 25.33
N PHE A 194 28.64 -20.72 24.82
CA PHE A 194 27.53 -21.68 24.88
C PHE A 194 27.74 -22.89 23.98
N GLU A 195 28.34 -22.74 22.80
CA GLU A 195 28.73 -23.88 21.96
C GLU A 195 29.74 -24.79 22.67
N ARG A 196 30.71 -24.20 23.37
CA ARG A 196 31.70 -24.95 24.16
C ARG A 196 31.04 -25.74 25.29
N TRP A 197 30.03 -25.18 25.96
CA TRP A 197 29.26 -25.91 26.97
C TRP A 197 28.40 -27.01 26.37
N LYS A 198 27.71 -26.74 25.26
CA LYS A 198 26.94 -27.75 24.54
C LYS A 198 27.82 -28.94 24.12
N LYS A 199 29.01 -28.67 23.59
CA LYS A 199 29.97 -29.69 23.14
C LYS A 199 30.56 -30.52 24.29
N HIS A 200 31.16 -29.85 25.28
CA HIS A 200 31.97 -30.53 26.30
C HIS A 200 31.20 -30.89 27.57
N TYR A 201 30.01 -30.30 27.77
CA TYR A 201 29.23 -30.43 29.00
C TYR A 201 27.73 -30.59 28.71
N SER A 202 27.38 -31.41 27.71
CA SER A 202 26.01 -31.60 27.21
C SER A 202 24.98 -31.95 28.30
N SER A 203 25.31 -32.83 29.26
CA SER A 203 24.42 -33.14 30.39
C SER A 203 24.08 -31.89 31.20
N SER A 204 25.10 -31.11 31.59
CA SER A 204 24.91 -29.87 32.34
C SER A 204 24.12 -28.82 31.57
N TYR A 205 24.30 -28.75 30.26
CA TYR A 205 23.57 -27.86 29.35
C TYR A 205 22.08 -28.23 29.31
N ASN A 206 21.78 -29.52 29.18
CA ASN A 206 20.41 -30.04 29.15
C ASN A 206 19.72 -29.93 30.51
N ASP A 207 20.41 -30.28 31.61
CA ASP A 207 19.88 -30.22 32.98
C ASP A 207 19.52 -28.78 33.40
N ALA A 208 20.21 -27.79 32.83
CA ALA A 208 19.94 -26.37 33.04
C ALA A 208 18.92 -25.79 32.06
N TYR A 209 18.31 -26.61 31.18
CA TYR A 209 17.36 -26.19 30.15
C TYR A 209 17.90 -25.05 29.28
N MET A 210 19.19 -25.11 28.95
CA MET A 210 19.84 -24.01 28.23
C MET A 210 19.22 -23.78 26.86
N SER A 211 18.81 -24.83 26.14
CA SER A 211 18.16 -24.70 24.83
C SER A 211 16.88 -23.85 24.84
N LEU A 212 16.17 -23.83 25.98
CA LEU A 212 14.99 -22.96 26.16
C LEU A 212 15.37 -21.51 26.50
N SER A 213 16.55 -21.31 27.09
CA SER A 213 17.03 -20.00 27.58
C SER A 213 17.86 -19.24 26.54
N ILE A 214 18.57 -19.94 25.67
CA ILE A 214 19.45 -19.35 24.65
C ILE A 214 18.74 -18.32 23.76
N PRO A 215 17.52 -18.56 23.24
CA PRO A 215 16.82 -17.54 22.46
C PRO A 215 16.63 -16.23 23.22
N ALA A 216 16.37 -16.28 24.54
CA ALA A 216 16.23 -15.08 25.36
C ALA A 216 17.57 -14.38 25.60
N ILE A 217 18.66 -15.14 25.72
CA ILE A 217 20.02 -14.60 25.88
C ILE A 217 20.49 -13.91 24.59
N PHE A 218 20.21 -14.47 23.41
CA PHE A 218 20.61 -13.88 22.14
C PHE A 218 19.68 -12.76 21.65
N SER A 219 18.43 -12.73 22.09
CA SER A 219 17.43 -11.76 21.65
C SER A 219 17.89 -10.30 21.74
N PRO A 220 18.53 -9.80 22.84
CA PRO A 220 18.99 -8.42 22.92
C PRO A 220 19.98 -8.00 21.82
N TYR A 221 20.87 -8.90 21.39
CA TYR A 221 21.81 -8.61 20.29
C TYR A 221 21.09 -8.54 18.94
N VAL A 222 20.15 -9.47 18.72
CA VAL A 222 19.33 -9.52 17.50
C VAL A 222 18.44 -8.27 17.41
N ARG A 223 17.80 -7.88 18.52
CA ARG A 223 16.99 -6.66 18.65
C ARG A 223 17.76 -5.41 18.21
N LEU A 224 18.95 -5.20 18.75
CA LEU A 224 19.81 -4.05 18.39
C LEU A 224 20.21 -4.05 16.91
N GLU A 225 20.49 -5.22 16.32
CA GLU A 225 20.81 -5.27 14.89
C GLU A 225 19.57 -5.06 14.01
N LEU A 226 18.41 -5.59 14.41
CA LEU A 226 17.15 -5.43 13.68
C LEU A 226 16.57 -4.02 13.73
N LEU A 227 17.09 -3.10 14.55
CA LEU A 227 16.82 -1.66 14.40
C LEU A 227 17.20 -1.13 13.01
N LYS A 228 18.10 -1.82 12.30
CA LYS A 228 18.50 -1.48 10.92
C LYS A 228 17.53 -2.02 9.88
N TRP A 229 16.67 -2.96 10.24
CA TRP A 229 15.75 -3.62 9.30
C TRP A 229 14.52 -2.75 9.06
N ASP A 230 14.41 -2.20 7.84
CA ASP A 230 13.24 -1.44 7.38
C ASP A 230 12.45 -2.28 6.36
N PRO A 231 11.46 -3.08 6.81
CA PRO A 231 10.74 -4.01 5.94
C PRO A 231 9.82 -3.34 4.92
N LEU A 232 9.57 -2.03 5.05
CA LEU A 232 8.69 -1.29 4.14
C LEU A 232 9.47 -0.57 3.03
N HIS A 233 10.75 -0.23 3.26
CA HIS A 233 11.52 0.58 2.32
C HIS A 233 12.72 -0.15 1.68
N GLU A 234 13.25 -1.19 2.33
CA GLU A 234 14.42 -1.94 1.86
C GLU A 234 14.08 -3.43 1.63
N ASP A 235 14.57 -3.99 0.53
CA ASP A 235 14.48 -5.44 0.26
C ASP A 235 15.68 -6.12 0.92
N ALA A 236 15.60 -6.28 2.25
CA ALA A 236 16.67 -6.80 3.08
C ALA A 236 16.36 -8.22 3.58
N ASP A 237 17.30 -9.14 3.34
CA ASP A 237 17.27 -10.52 3.84
C ASP A 237 18.07 -10.65 5.14
N PHE A 238 17.67 -11.60 6.01
CA PHE A 238 18.39 -11.94 7.23
C PHE A 238 19.75 -12.57 6.94
N ASP A 239 19.93 -13.23 5.79
CA ASP A 239 21.18 -13.89 5.42
C ASP A 239 22.41 -12.97 5.45
N ASN A 240 22.23 -11.66 5.21
CA ASN A 240 23.31 -10.68 5.21
C ASN A 240 23.58 -10.05 6.59
N MET A 241 22.77 -10.36 7.60
CA MET A 241 22.89 -9.80 8.94
C MET A 241 23.85 -10.62 9.80
N LYS A 242 24.61 -9.95 10.67
CA LYS A 242 25.65 -10.57 11.50
C LYS A 242 25.06 -11.58 12.47
N TRP A 243 23.93 -11.26 13.11
CA TRP A 243 23.26 -12.17 14.03
C TRP A 243 22.90 -13.49 13.36
N HIS A 244 22.37 -13.43 12.13
CA HIS A 244 21.95 -14.62 11.39
C HIS A 244 23.16 -15.44 10.96
N MET A 245 24.16 -14.80 10.32
CA MET A 245 25.41 -15.45 9.93
C MET A 245 26.11 -16.15 11.11
N LEU A 246 26.12 -15.52 12.29
CA LEU A 246 26.72 -16.09 13.49
C LEU A 246 25.90 -17.27 14.04
N LEU A 247 24.58 -17.14 14.12
CA LEU A 247 23.72 -18.10 14.83
C LEU A 247 23.19 -19.23 13.95
N TYR A 248 23.24 -19.12 12.62
CA TYR A 248 22.67 -20.11 11.69
C TYR A 248 23.21 -21.53 11.93
N ASN A 249 24.51 -21.65 12.20
CA ASN A 249 25.18 -22.93 12.48
C ASN A 249 25.38 -23.18 13.98
N TYR A 250 24.55 -22.59 14.85
CA TYR A 250 24.73 -22.73 16.30
C TYR A 250 24.73 -24.19 16.74
N GLY A 251 25.85 -24.63 17.32
CA GLY A 251 26.01 -26.00 17.80
C GLY A 251 26.21 -27.06 16.71
N ILE A 252 26.34 -26.67 15.44
CA ILE A 252 26.61 -27.57 14.31
C ILE A 252 28.09 -27.49 13.96
N GLU A 253 28.83 -28.57 14.24
CA GLU A 253 30.27 -28.66 13.91
C GLU A 253 30.54 -29.26 12.53
N ASP A 254 29.65 -30.13 12.08
CA ASP A 254 29.77 -30.87 10.83
C ASP A 254 28.39 -30.99 10.18
N ALA A 255 28.23 -30.37 9.01
CA ALA A 255 26.97 -30.39 8.26
C ALA A 255 26.52 -31.81 7.86
N SER A 256 27.43 -32.80 7.90
CA SER A 256 27.10 -34.21 7.67
C SER A 256 26.47 -34.93 8.88
N LYS A 257 26.46 -34.30 10.06
CA LYS A 257 25.95 -34.87 11.33
C LYS A 257 24.88 -33.99 11.97
N ILE A 258 23.94 -33.49 11.16
CA ILE A 258 22.79 -32.75 11.67
C ILE A 258 21.90 -33.72 12.46
N ASN A 259 21.75 -33.47 13.77
CA ASN A 259 20.79 -34.20 14.58
C ASN A 259 19.39 -33.56 14.39
N PRO A 260 18.43 -34.25 13.78
CA PRO A 260 17.08 -33.71 13.58
C PRO A 260 16.34 -33.46 14.90
N ASP A 261 16.75 -34.14 15.99
CA ASP A 261 16.17 -33.99 17.33
C ASP A 261 16.99 -33.01 18.21
N ASP A 262 17.85 -32.17 17.62
CA ASP A 262 18.57 -31.15 18.38
C ASP A 262 17.59 -30.14 19.00
N ALA A 263 17.62 -30.01 20.33
CA ALA A 263 16.76 -29.09 21.08
C ALA A 263 16.98 -27.61 20.68
N ASP A 264 18.13 -27.28 20.10
CA ASP A 264 18.45 -25.93 19.62
C ASP A 264 18.16 -25.72 18.12
N ALA A 265 17.69 -26.74 17.39
CA ALA A 265 17.44 -26.65 15.94
C ALA A 265 16.49 -25.50 15.57
N ASN A 266 15.60 -25.13 16.49
CA ASN A 266 14.62 -24.06 16.30
C ASN A 266 15.10 -22.68 16.81
N LEU A 267 16.39 -22.48 17.05
CA LEU A 267 16.92 -21.22 17.56
C LEU A 267 16.58 -20.04 16.64
N ILE A 268 16.90 -20.13 15.35
CA ILE A 268 16.64 -19.06 14.38
C ILE A 268 15.12 -18.82 14.23
N PRO A 269 14.28 -19.84 13.97
CA PRO A 269 12.82 -19.68 13.98
C PRO A 269 12.27 -18.96 15.22
N GLN A 270 12.74 -19.32 16.42
CA GLN A 270 12.29 -18.70 17.66
C GLN A 270 12.71 -17.23 17.78
N LEU A 271 13.91 -16.88 17.31
CA LEU A 271 14.38 -15.48 17.30
C LEU A 271 13.58 -14.65 16.29
N VAL A 272 13.32 -15.19 15.09
CA VAL A 272 12.46 -14.53 14.09
C VAL A 272 11.06 -14.32 14.66
N GLU A 273 10.44 -15.36 15.23
CA GLU A 273 9.10 -15.27 15.82
C GLU A 273 9.01 -14.26 16.96
N LYS A 274 10.03 -14.21 17.85
CA LYS A 274 10.01 -13.34 19.03
C LYS A 274 10.47 -11.90 18.77
N VAL A 275 11.25 -11.66 17.73
CA VAL A 275 11.87 -10.33 17.50
C VAL A 275 11.45 -9.73 16.16
N ALA A 276 11.62 -10.44 15.05
CA ALA A 276 11.32 -9.90 13.73
C ALA A 276 9.81 -9.80 13.46
N VAL A 277 9.00 -10.79 13.87
CA VAL A 277 7.54 -10.75 13.65
C VAL A 277 6.89 -9.55 14.35
N PRO A 278 7.19 -9.22 15.62
CA PRO A 278 6.66 -8.02 16.26
C PRO A 278 7.02 -6.71 15.53
N ILE A 279 8.25 -6.59 15.02
CA ILE A 279 8.67 -5.42 14.22
C ILE A 279 7.81 -5.33 12.96
N LEU A 280 7.74 -6.40 12.17
CA LEU A 280 6.94 -6.40 10.93
C LEU A 280 5.45 -6.17 11.21
N HIS A 281 4.92 -6.75 12.29
CA HIS A 281 3.55 -6.52 12.71
C HIS A 281 3.29 -5.05 12.99
N HIS A 282 4.17 -4.38 13.75
CA HIS A 282 4.07 -2.95 14.02
C HIS A 282 4.12 -2.12 12.72
N GLU A 283 5.08 -2.40 11.85
CA GLU A 283 5.23 -1.70 10.57
C GLU A 283 3.98 -1.82 9.68
N ILE A 284 3.38 -3.01 9.58
CA ILE A 284 2.12 -3.19 8.84
C ILE A 284 0.96 -2.50 9.55
N ALA A 285 0.89 -2.59 10.88
CA ALA A 285 -0.21 -2.06 11.68
C ALA A 285 -0.28 -0.53 11.69
N TYR A 286 0.87 0.15 11.62
CA TYR A 286 0.94 1.60 11.83
C TYR A 286 1.59 2.35 10.66
N CYS A 287 2.68 1.82 10.10
CA CYS A 287 3.55 2.56 9.18
C CYS A 287 3.22 2.35 7.69
N TRP A 288 2.66 1.20 7.30
CA TRP A 288 2.49 0.82 5.91
C TRP A 288 1.50 1.71 5.13
N ASP A 289 1.97 2.40 4.09
CA ASP A 289 1.11 3.07 3.12
C ASP A 289 0.51 2.08 2.12
N ILE A 290 -0.74 1.70 2.35
CA ILE A 290 -1.50 0.75 1.52
C ILE A 290 -1.60 1.21 0.04
N LEU A 291 -1.47 2.52 -0.23
CA LEU A 291 -1.50 3.05 -1.59
C LEU A 291 -0.12 3.09 -2.26
N SER A 292 0.96 2.83 -1.52
CA SER A 292 2.32 2.71 -2.02
C SER A 292 2.58 1.30 -2.56
N THR A 293 2.65 1.16 -3.88
CA THR A 293 2.96 -0.15 -4.50
C THR A 293 4.37 -0.63 -4.12
N ARG A 294 5.33 0.28 -3.90
CA ARG A 294 6.69 -0.08 -3.49
C ARG A 294 6.69 -0.68 -2.08
N GLU A 295 6.09 0.01 -1.12
CA GLU A 295 5.98 -0.50 0.25
C GLU A 295 5.14 -1.78 0.31
N THR A 296 4.08 -1.89 -0.50
CA THR A 296 3.31 -3.14 -0.60
C THR A 296 4.20 -4.31 -1.06
N MET A 297 5.06 -4.11 -2.06
CA MET A 297 5.98 -5.15 -2.52
C MET A 297 7.00 -5.52 -1.44
N ASN A 298 7.59 -4.53 -0.77
CA ASN A 298 8.56 -4.75 0.31
C ASN A 298 7.90 -5.47 1.51
N ALA A 299 6.68 -5.08 1.90
CA ALA A 299 5.91 -5.75 2.94
C ALA A 299 5.60 -7.21 2.59
N ILE A 300 5.32 -7.51 1.31
CA ILE A 300 5.14 -8.89 0.82
C ILE A 300 6.45 -9.67 0.93
N SER A 301 7.58 -9.09 0.50
CA SER A 301 8.91 -9.70 0.63
C SER A 301 9.24 -10.00 2.10
N ALA A 302 9.06 -9.04 2.99
CA ALA A 302 9.31 -9.19 4.43
C ALA A 302 8.39 -10.23 5.09
N THR A 303 7.10 -10.26 4.71
CA THR A 303 6.16 -11.28 5.20
C THR A 303 6.55 -12.68 4.71
N THR A 304 6.95 -12.80 3.44
CA THR A 304 7.42 -14.06 2.86
C THR A 304 8.71 -14.52 3.53
N LEU A 305 9.64 -13.61 3.80
CA LEU A 305 10.88 -13.88 4.53
C LEU A 305 10.58 -14.49 5.90
N VAL A 306 9.69 -13.87 6.67
CA VAL A 306 9.26 -14.38 7.98
C VAL A 306 8.62 -15.77 7.88
N PHE A 307 7.80 -16.01 6.85
CA PHE A 307 7.13 -17.31 6.64
C PHE A 307 8.11 -18.46 6.32
N ASN A 308 9.31 -18.13 5.84
CA ASN A 308 10.36 -19.14 5.63
C ASN A 308 10.92 -19.69 6.95
N TYR A 309 10.80 -18.93 8.05
CA TYR A 309 11.31 -19.32 9.37
C TYR A 309 10.21 -19.77 10.32
N VAL A 310 9.05 -19.11 10.29
CA VAL A 310 7.98 -19.31 11.28
C VAL A 310 6.79 -20.01 10.62
N PRO A 311 6.30 -21.13 11.18
CA PRO A 311 5.20 -21.88 10.58
C PRO A 311 3.90 -21.08 10.59
N ALA A 312 3.07 -21.25 9.56
CA ALA A 312 1.78 -20.56 9.43
C ALA A 312 0.78 -20.87 10.57
N SER A 313 1.00 -21.94 11.34
CA SER A 313 0.20 -22.27 12.53
C SER A 313 0.57 -21.44 13.77
N SER A 314 1.64 -20.66 13.72
CA SER A 314 2.06 -19.75 14.80
C SER A 314 0.98 -18.71 15.09
N LYS A 315 0.78 -18.41 16.38
CA LYS A 315 -0.08 -17.31 16.82
C LYS A 315 0.40 -15.96 16.27
N ALA A 316 1.72 -15.73 16.28
CA ALA A 316 2.32 -14.48 15.80
C ALA A 316 2.05 -14.25 14.31
N ILE A 317 2.12 -15.31 13.50
CA ILE A 317 1.75 -15.25 12.07
C ILE A 317 0.25 -15.02 11.88
N GLY A 318 -0.59 -15.66 12.68
CA GLY A 318 -2.04 -15.43 12.65
C GLY A 318 -2.43 -13.98 12.98
N GLU A 319 -1.75 -13.37 13.95
CA GLU A 319 -1.92 -11.95 14.32
C GLU A 319 -1.42 -11.01 13.22
N LEU A 320 -0.25 -11.30 12.63
CA LEU A 320 0.29 -10.55 11.49
C LEU A 320 -0.67 -10.53 10.29
N VAL A 321 -1.19 -11.69 9.90
CA VAL A 321 -2.16 -11.81 8.79
C VAL A 321 -3.48 -11.11 9.13
N THR A 322 -3.87 -11.09 10.40
CA THR A 322 -5.07 -10.39 10.87
C THR A 322 -4.93 -8.88 10.70
N VAL A 323 -3.84 -8.29 11.22
CA VAL A 323 -3.56 -6.85 11.05
C VAL A 323 -3.49 -6.44 9.59
N LEU A 324 -2.85 -7.27 8.75
CA LEU A 324 -2.75 -7.02 7.32
C LEU A 324 -4.13 -6.94 6.66
N ARG A 325 -5.02 -7.90 6.97
CA ARG A 325 -6.38 -7.93 6.44
C ARG A 325 -7.16 -6.70 6.91
N ASP A 326 -7.05 -6.36 8.19
CA ASP A 326 -7.81 -5.25 8.78
C ASP A 326 -7.37 -3.90 8.16
N ARG A 327 -6.07 -3.69 7.93
CA ARG A 327 -5.53 -2.51 7.22
C ARG A 327 -6.04 -2.40 5.78
N LEU A 328 -6.15 -3.52 5.06
CA LEU A 328 -6.72 -3.55 3.71
C LEU A 328 -8.22 -3.23 3.72
N ASP A 329 -8.97 -3.81 4.65
CA ASP A 329 -10.41 -3.57 4.84
C ASP A 329 -10.69 -2.09 5.17
N ASP A 330 -9.93 -1.50 6.08
CA ASP A 330 -10.00 -0.06 6.40
C ASP A 330 -9.72 0.82 5.18
N ALA A 331 -8.70 0.48 4.39
CA ALA A 331 -8.36 1.24 3.18
C ALA A 331 -9.49 1.18 2.13
N VAL A 332 -10.12 0.01 1.94
CA VAL A 332 -11.26 -0.15 1.02
C VAL A 332 -12.50 0.58 1.54
N THR A 333 -12.77 0.51 2.84
CA THR A 333 -13.92 1.15 3.48
C THR A 333 -13.84 2.67 3.36
N ASN A 334 -12.68 3.26 3.69
CA ASN A 334 -12.44 4.70 3.66
C ASN A 334 -12.30 5.29 2.25
N LEU A 335 -12.13 4.45 1.23
CA LEU A 335 -12.06 4.92 -0.15
C LEU A 335 -13.45 5.34 -0.68
N THR A 336 -13.50 6.51 -1.29
CA THR A 336 -14.69 7.05 -1.96
C THR A 336 -14.40 7.38 -3.41
N VAL A 337 -15.22 6.88 -4.34
CA VAL A 337 -15.16 7.24 -5.76
C VAL A 337 -16.44 8.02 -6.12
N PRO A 338 -16.36 9.30 -6.50
CA PRO A 338 -17.54 10.11 -6.79
C PRO A 338 -18.36 9.55 -7.96
N THR A 339 -19.68 9.49 -7.82
CA THR A 339 -20.61 9.02 -8.87
C THR A 339 -21.19 10.18 -9.70
N TRP A 340 -20.42 11.26 -9.87
CA TRP A 340 -20.85 12.41 -10.66
C TRP A 340 -21.03 12.03 -12.13
N SER A 341 -22.08 12.57 -12.77
CA SER A 341 -22.38 12.27 -14.17
C SER A 341 -21.44 13.01 -15.13
N THR A 342 -21.39 12.55 -16.38
CA THR A 342 -20.61 13.22 -17.44
C THR A 342 -20.99 14.68 -17.65
N LEU A 343 -22.27 15.04 -17.42
CA LEU A 343 -22.75 16.42 -17.55
C LEU A 343 -22.21 17.31 -16.42
N VAL A 344 -22.23 16.81 -15.18
CA VAL A 344 -21.71 17.53 -14.01
C VAL A 344 -20.21 17.75 -14.16
N MET A 345 -19.46 16.73 -14.56
CA MET A 345 -18.01 16.84 -14.79
C MET A 345 -17.65 17.77 -15.94
N LYS A 346 -18.52 17.94 -16.94
CA LYS A 346 -18.34 18.97 -17.99
C LYS A 346 -18.57 20.38 -17.46
N ALA A 347 -19.59 20.57 -16.61
CA ALA A 347 -19.88 21.88 -16.01
C ALA A 347 -18.86 22.29 -14.93
N VAL A 348 -18.23 21.31 -14.27
CA VAL A 348 -17.25 21.53 -13.19
C VAL A 348 -15.94 20.78 -13.50
N PRO A 349 -14.98 21.39 -14.22
CA PRO A 349 -13.74 20.71 -14.64
C PRO A 349 -12.90 20.17 -13.47
N ASN A 350 -12.89 20.85 -12.32
CA ASN A 350 -12.19 20.36 -11.13
C ASN A 350 -12.82 19.07 -10.56
N ALA A 351 -14.14 18.90 -10.70
CA ALA A 351 -14.83 17.67 -10.31
C ALA A 351 -14.39 16.49 -11.19
N ALA A 352 -14.20 16.71 -12.50
CA ALA A 352 -13.67 15.69 -13.40
C ALA A 352 -12.28 15.18 -12.97
N ARG A 353 -11.40 16.10 -12.54
CA ARG A 353 -10.06 15.78 -12.05
C ARG A 353 -10.10 14.99 -10.75
N ILE A 354 -10.88 15.43 -9.76
CA ILE A 354 -11.03 14.70 -8.49
C ILE A 354 -11.60 13.30 -8.73
N ALA A 355 -12.63 13.17 -9.57
CA ALA A 355 -13.19 11.87 -9.91
C ALA A 355 -12.18 10.95 -10.63
N ALA A 356 -11.34 11.50 -11.52
CA ALA A 356 -10.24 10.76 -12.13
C ALA A 356 -9.20 10.31 -11.10
N TYR A 357 -8.74 11.21 -10.22
CA TYR A 357 -7.78 10.89 -9.15
C TYR A 357 -8.29 9.80 -8.21
N ARG A 358 -9.52 9.92 -7.70
CA ARG A 358 -10.14 8.93 -6.81
C ARG A 358 -10.34 7.58 -7.50
N PHE A 359 -10.69 7.58 -8.77
CA PHE A 359 -10.73 6.37 -9.57
C PHE A 359 -9.31 5.75 -9.71
N GLY A 360 -8.29 6.53 -10.03
CA GLY A 360 -6.92 6.05 -10.13
C GLY A 360 -6.41 5.46 -8.82
N MET A 361 -6.71 6.10 -7.68
CA MET A 361 -6.44 5.55 -6.36
C MET A 361 -7.14 4.20 -6.14
N SER A 362 -8.39 4.05 -6.57
CA SER A 362 -9.14 2.78 -6.46
C SER A 362 -8.51 1.66 -7.27
N VAL A 363 -8.06 1.95 -8.49
CA VAL A 363 -7.33 0.99 -9.33
C VAL A 363 -5.99 0.62 -8.72
N ARG A 364 -5.27 1.59 -8.14
CA ARG A 364 -4.01 1.37 -7.44
C ARG A 364 -4.19 0.49 -6.21
N LEU A 365 -5.20 0.78 -5.38
CA LEU A 365 -5.56 -0.05 -4.23
C LEU A 365 -5.93 -1.47 -4.66
N MET A 366 -6.76 -1.62 -5.69
CA MET A 366 -7.16 -2.92 -6.24
C MET A 366 -5.94 -3.75 -6.67
N ARG A 367 -5.00 -3.12 -7.37
CA ARG A 367 -3.73 -3.75 -7.75
C ARG A 367 -2.94 -4.19 -6.51
N ASN A 368 -2.80 -3.31 -5.51
CA ASN A 368 -2.03 -3.62 -4.30
C ASN A 368 -2.68 -4.77 -3.51
N VAL A 369 -4.02 -4.83 -3.41
CA VAL A 369 -4.74 -5.98 -2.83
C VAL A 369 -4.41 -7.27 -3.60
N CYS A 370 -4.40 -7.24 -4.94
CA CYS A 370 -4.09 -8.41 -5.77
C CYS A 370 -2.67 -8.95 -5.57
N LEU A 371 -1.70 -8.12 -5.18
CA LEU A 371 -0.32 -8.57 -4.93
C LEU A 371 -0.22 -9.55 -3.75
N TRP A 372 -1.18 -9.52 -2.83
CA TRP A 372 -1.22 -10.42 -1.67
C TRP A 372 -1.75 -11.84 -1.99
N ASN A 373 -1.93 -12.20 -3.26
CA ASN A 373 -2.50 -13.49 -3.70
C ASN A 373 -1.74 -14.75 -3.29
N LYS A 374 -0.50 -14.63 -2.82
CA LYS A 374 0.30 -15.75 -2.29
C LYS A 374 0.27 -15.86 -0.76
N ILE A 375 -0.21 -14.83 -0.08
CA ILE A 375 -0.22 -14.74 1.39
C ILE A 375 -1.67 -14.85 1.90
N LEU A 376 -2.61 -14.14 1.26
CA LEU A 376 -4.01 -14.16 1.62
C LEU A 376 -4.80 -15.22 0.84
N ALA A 377 -5.75 -15.85 1.53
CA ALA A 377 -6.67 -16.79 0.90
C ALA A 377 -7.57 -16.08 -0.13
N LEU A 378 -7.83 -16.76 -1.26
CA LEU A 378 -8.62 -16.21 -2.37
C LEU A 378 -9.99 -15.63 -1.94
N PRO A 379 -10.78 -16.25 -1.04
CA PRO A 379 -12.07 -15.69 -0.61
C PRO A 379 -11.95 -14.32 0.08
N VAL A 380 -10.84 -14.08 0.80
CA VAL A 380 -10.56 -12.77 1.45
C VAL A 380 -10.28 -11.71 0.39
N LEU A 381 -9.46 -12.05 -0.60
CA LEU A 381 -9.15 -11.16 -1.72
C LEU A 381 -10.38 -10.86 -2.57
N GLU A 382 -11.23 -11.86 -2.81
CA GLU A 382 -12.49 -11.67 -3.51
C GLU A 382 -13.43 -10.71 -2.78
N LYS A 383 -13.54 -10.83 -1.44
CA LYS A 383 -14.34 -9.89 -0.63
C LYS A 383 -13.83 -8.46 -0.80
N LEU A 384 -12.54 -8.24 -0.58
CA LEU A 384 -11.94 -6.90 -0.60
C LEU A 384 -11.93 -6.29 -2.02
N ALA A 385 -11.41 -7.01 -3.01
CA ALA A 385 -11.19 -6.49 -4.35
C ALA A 385 -12.46 -6.49 -5.21
N LEU A 386 -13.26 -7.57 -5.17
CA LEU A 386 -14.38 -7.76 -6.10
C LEU A 386 -15.72 -7.30 -5.51
N ASP A 387 -16.03 -7.66 -4.27
CA ASP A 387 -17.30 -7.31 -3.65
C ASP A 387 -17.30 -5.85 -3.17
N GLU A 388 -16.36 -5.49 -2.31
CA GLU A 388 -16.35 -4.19 -1.65
C GLU A 388 -15.79 -3.08 -2.55
N LEU A 389 -14.60 -3.28 -3.12
CA LEU A 389 -13.95 -2.26 -3.94
C LEU A 389 -14.56 -2.15 -5.34
N LEU A 390 -14.49 -3.21 -6.16
CA LEU A 390 -14.98 -3.19 -7.53
C LEU A 390 -16.49 -2.95 -7.58
N SER A 391 -17.27 -3.84 -6.96
CA SER A 391 -18.74 -3.79 -7.07
C SER A 391 -19.33 -2.68 -6.20
N GLY A 392 -18.82 -2.49 -4.99
CA GLY A 392 -19.33 -1.49 -4.04
C GLY A 392 -18.93 -0.05 -4.37
N LYS A 393 -17.70 0.21 -4.83
CA LYS A 393 -17.18 1.58 -5.00
C LYS A 393 -16.92 1.98 -6.46
N VAL A 394 -16.35 1.09 -7.28
CA VAL A 394 -15.86 1.44 -8.62
C VAL A 394 -16.93 1.33 -9.72
N LEU A 395 -17.70 0.25 -9.75
CA LEU A 395 -18.77 0.07 -10.76
C LEU A 395 -19.84 1.17 -10.74
N PRO A 396 -20.29 1.69 -9.58
CA PRO A 396 -21.19 2.84 -9.55
C PRO A 396 -20.64 4.07 -10.27
N HIS A 397 -19.35 4.36 -10.13
CA HIS A 397 -18.68 5.43 -10.86
C HIS A 397 -18.63 5.13 -12.38
N LEU A 398 -18.28 3.92 -12.79
CA LEU A 398 -18.30 3.55 -14.21
C LEU A 398 -19.68 3.75 -14.85
N ARG A 399 -20.74 3.39 -14.14
CA ARG A 399 -22.13 3.61 -14.59
C ARG A 399 -22.46 5.09 -14.74
N SER A 400 -21.94 5.97 -13.88
CA SER A 400 -22.19 7.43 -14.00
C SER A 400 -21.54 8.05 -15.23
N ILE A 401 -20.47 7.43 -15.75
CA ILE A 401 -19.74 7.90 -16.94
C ILE A 401 -20.07 7.15 -18.23
N GLN A 402 -20.94 6.13 -18.18
CA GLN A 402 -21.24 5.21 -19.29
C GLN A 402 -21.59 5.89 -20.62
N SER A 403 -22.21 7.09 -20.57
CA SER A 403 -22.55 7.86 -21.78
C SER A 403 -21.31 8.29 -22.60
N ASN A 404 -20.18 8.53 -21.91
CA ASN A 404 -18.87 8.72 -22.51
C ASN A 404 -18.18 7.37 -22.71
N VAL A 405 -18.52 6.69 -23.80
CA VAL A 405 -18.06 5.32 -24.09
C VAL A 405 -16.53 5.23 -24.15
N HIS A 406 -15.83 6.24 -24.65
CA HIS A 406 -14.37 6.20 -24.71
C HIS A 406 -13.75 6.19 -23.30
N ASP A 407 -14.19 7.09 -22.42
CA ASP A 407 -13.69 7.17 -21.04
C ASP A 407 -14.08 5.92 -20.23
N ALA A 408 -15.32 5.44 -20.41
CA ALA A 408 -15.79 4.21 -19.80
C ALA A 408 -14.96 2.99 -20.22
N VAL A 409 -14.64 2.83 -21.51
CA VAL A 409 -13.77 1.75 -22.00
C VAL A 409 -12.37 1.88 -21.42
N THR A 410 -11.75 3.06 -21.48
CA THR A 410 -10.40 3.27 -20.94
C THR A 410 -10.32 2.91 -19.46
N ARG A 411 -11.27 3.39 -18.64
CA ARG A 411 -11.30 3.08 -17.20
C ARG A 411 -11.53 1.60 -16.92
N THR A 412 -12.37 0.94 -17.71
CA THR A 412 -12.60 -0.50 -17.56
C THR A 412 -11.34 -1.31 -17.85
N GLU A 413 -10.54 -0.90 -18.84
CA GLU A 413 -9.24 -1.54 -19.10
C GLU A 413 -8.27 -1.37 -17.92
N ARG A 414 -8.27 -0.22 -17.25
CA ARG A 414 -7.43 -0.01 -16.05
C ARG A 414 -7.80 -0.95 -14.92
N ILE A 415 -9.10 -1.20 -14.72
CA ILE A 415 -9.60 -2.16 -13.73
C ILE A 415 -9.11 -3.57 -14.08
N ILE A 416 -9.33 -4.04 -15.31
CA ILE A 416 -8.94 -5.39 -15.71
C ILE A 416 -7.42 -5.57 -15.63
N ALA A 417 -6.64 -4.56 -16.02
CA ALA A 417 -5.20 -4.57 -15.85
C ALA A 417 -4.76 -4.70 -14.38
N SER A 418 -5.51 -4.12 -13.43
CA SER A 418 -5.22 -4.26 -12.00
C SER A 418 -5.53 -5.65 -11.43
N LEU A 419 -6.42 -6.41 -12.07
CA LEU A 419 -6.78 -7.79 -11.72
C LEU A 419 -5.88 -8.84 -12.39
N SER A 420 -4.95 -8.40 -13.25
CA SER A 420 -4.08 -9.27 -14.04
C SER A 420 -3.21 -10.15 -13.14
N GLY A 421 -3.16 -11.45 -13.43
CA GLY A 421 -2.40 -12.44 -12.67
C GLY A 421 -3.17 -13.10 -11.51
N VAL A 422 -4.33 -12.56 -11.13
CA VAL A 422 -5.22 -13.17 -10.12
C VAL A 422 -6.52 -13.65 -10.77
N TRP A 423 -7.26 -12.74 -11.41
CA TRP A 423 -8.55 -13.07 -12.04
C TRP A 423 -8.63 -12.69 -13.53
N ALA A 424 -7.66 -11.92 -14.04
CA ALA A 424 -7.58 -11.57 -15.45
C ALA A 424 -6.21 -11.93 -16.06
N GLY A 425 -6.18 -12.04 -17.38
CA GLY A 425 -4.96 -12.22 -18.16
C GLY A 425 -4.59 -13.68 -18.46
N PRO A 426 -3.55 -13.89 -19.28
CA PRO A 426 -3.26 -15.19 -19.90
C PRO A 426 -2.82 -16.28 -18.92
N SER A 427 -2.40 -15.90 -17.71
CA SER A 427 -2.01 -16.85 -16.66
C SER A 427 -3.20 -17.47 -15.94
N VAL A 428 -4.40 -16.92 -16.07
CA VAL A 428 -5.61 -17.40 -15.40
C VAL A 428 -6.31 -18.42 -16.29
N ARG A 429 -6.29 -19.70 -15.90
CA ARG A 429 -6.95 -20.80 -16.61
C ARG A 429 -8.15 -21.28 -15.81
N GLY A 430 -9.33 -21.29 -16.43
CA GLY A 430 -10.56 -21.80 -15.82
C GLY A 430 -11.73 -20.83 -15.91
N GLU A 431 -12.86 -21.23 -15.31
CA GLU A 431 -14.04 -20.37 -15.19
C GLU A 431 -13.73 -19.14 -14.34
N CYS A 432 -14.19 -17.98 -14.78
CA CYS A 432 -14.03 -16.73 -14.03
C CYS A 432 -14.75 -16.78 -12.70
N SER A 433 -14.20 -16.11 -11.68
CA SER A 433 -14.86 -15.98 -10.38
C SER A 433 -16.28 -15.45 -10.60
N PRO A 434 -17.32 -16.06 -10.00
CA PRO A 434 -18.70 -15.62 -10.16
C PRO A 434 -18.91 -14.17 -9.70
N LYS A 435 -18.02 -13.67 -8.82
CA LYS A 435 -18.00 -12.29 -8.33
C LYS A 435 -17.57 -11.26 -9.37
N LEU A 436 -17.00 -11.70 -10.51
CA LEU A 436 -16.73 -10.82 -11.66
C LEU A 436 -17.94 -10.61 -12.57
N ARG A 437 -19.04 -11.35 -12.37
CA ARG A 437 -20.24 -11.22 -13.19
C ARG A 437 -20.74 -9.77 -13.33
N PRO A 438 -20.77 -8.92 -12.27
CA PRO A 438 -21.18 -7.53 -12.41
C PRO A 438 -20.31 -6.71 -13.39
N LEU A 439 -19.01 -7.02 -13.48
CA LEU A 439 -18.10 -6.37 -14.43
C LEU A 439 -18.34 -6.86 -15.85
N VAL A 440 -18.54 -8.17 -16.04
CA VAL A 440 -18.89 -8.75 -17.35
C VAL A 440 -20.21 -8.18 -17.86
N GLU A 441 -21.24 -8.11 -17.02
CA GLU A 441 -22.52 -7.49 -17.35
C GLU A 441 -22.36 -6.02 -17.75
N TYR A 442 -21.52 -5.27 -17.05
CA TYR A 442 -21.20 -3.89 -17.40
C TYR A 442 -20.51 -3.77 -18.77
N LEU A 443 -19.55 -4.65 -19.09
CA LEU A 443 -18.92 -4.72 -20.42
C LEU A 443 -19.94 -4.99 -21.53
N LEU A 444 -20.91 -5.88 -21.29
CA LEU A 444 -21.98 -6.17 -22.25
C LEU A 444 -22.90 -4.96 -22.45
N ILE A 445 -23.19 -4.20 -21.40
CA ILE A 445 -23.94 -2.95 -21.48
C ILE A 445 -23.17 -1.90 -22.30
N LEU A 446 -21.84 -1.78 -22.11
CA LEU A 446 -20.99 -0.93 -22.94
C LEU A 446 -21.00 -1.39 -24.41
N GLY A 447 -20.92 -2.70 -24.67
CA GLY A 447 -21.02 -3.27 -26.01
C GLY A 447 -22.32 -2.88 -26.71
N LYS A 448 -23.47 -3.06 -26.04
CA LYS A 448 -24.78 -2.63 -26.56
C LYS A 448 -24.88 -1.12 -26.78
N THR A 449 -24.25 -0.32 -25.91
CA THR A 449 -24.21 1.15 -26.05
C THR A 449 -23.40 1.56 -27.28
N LEU A 450 -22.30 0.86 -27.53
CA LEU A 450 -21.44 1.05 -28.71
C LEU A 450 -22.14 0.61 -29.99
N GLU A 451 -22.85 -0.53 -29.97
CA GLU A 451 -23.63 -1.04 -31.11
C GLU A 451 -24.71 -0.03 -31.54
N LYS A 452 -25.46 0.52 -30.58
CA LYS A 452 -26.44 1.60 -30.87
C LYS A 452 -25.79 2.80 -31.55
N LYS A 453 -24.60 3.21 -31.12
CA LYS A 453 -23.86 4.33 -31.74
C LYS A 453 -23.34 3.97 -33.14
N HIS A 454 -22.94 2.73 -33.37
CA HIS A 454 -22.51 2.23 -34.67
C HIS A 454 -23.65 2.24 -35.69
N VAL A 455 -24.84 1.76 -35.29
CA VAL A 455 -26.04 1.79 -36.14
C VAL A 455 -26.50 3.22 -36.47
N LEU A 456 -26.26 4.18 -35.58
CA LEU A 456 -26.58 5.61 -35.77
C LEU A 456 -25.57 6.36 -36.66
N GLY A 457 -24.58 5.68 -37.26
CA GLY A 457 -23.66 6.27 -38.24
C GLY A 457 -22.47 7.05 -37.64
N VAL A 458 -22.12 6.80 -36.37
CA VAL A 458 -20.84 7.28 -35.81
C VAL A 458 -19.68 6.59 -36.55
N THR A 459 -18.59 7.32 -36.81
CA THR A 459 -17.36 6.85 -37.50
C THR A 459 -17.07 5.36 -37.28
N GLU A 460 -17.24 4.56 -38.35
CA GLU A 460 -17.08 3.10 -38.34
C GLU A 460 -15.71 2.67 -37.80
N THR A 461 -14.67 3.46 -38.09
CA THR A 461 -13.29 3.24 -37.64
C THR A 461 -13.14 3.38 -36.12
N GLU A 462 -13.79 4.36 -35.49
CA GLU A 462 -13.70 4.60 -34.06
C GLU A 462 -14.49 3.57 -33.25
N THR A 463 -15.71 3.27 -33.72
CA THR A 463 -16.56 2.24 -33.11
C THR A 463 -15.92 0.86 -33.19
N SER A 464 -15.31 0.51 -34.33
CA SER A 464 -14.53 -0.73 -34.49
C SER A 464 -13.32 -0.79 -33.56
N ARG A 465 -12.60 0.33 -33.35
CA ARG A 465 -11.44 0.38 -32.43
C ARG A 465 -11.86 0.12 -30.98
N LEU A 466 -12.95 0.73 -30.52
CA LEU A 466 -13.50 0.49 -29.19
C LEU A 466 -14.04 -0.93 -29.03
N ALA A 467 -14.66 -1.49 -30.08
CA ALA A 467 -15.13 -2.88 -30.07
C ALA A 467 -13.98 -3.88 -29.92
N ARG A 468 -12.82 -3.65 -30.56
CA ARG A 468 -11.61 -4.48 -30.35
C ARG A 468 -11.10 -4.44 -28.91
N ARG A 469 -11.13 -3.26 -28.28
CA ARG A 469 -10.76 -3.08 -26.87
C ARG A 469 -11.71 -3.85 -25.93
N LEU A 470 -13.03 -3.74 -26.15
CA LEU A 470 -14.03 -4.52 -25.42
C LEU A 470 -13.85 -6.04 -25.62
N LYS A 471 -13.61 -6.49 -26.87
CA LYS A 471 -13.30 -7.88 -27.19
C LYS A 471 -12.09 -8.37 -26.39
N LYS A 472 -10.99 -7.60 -26.39
CA LYS A 472 -9.76 -7.94 -25.67
C LYS A 472 -10.01 -8.10 -24.17
N MET A 473 -10.75 -7.17 -23.57
CA MET A 473 -11.13 -7.23 -22.16
C MET A 473 -11.94 -8.49 -21.81
N LEU A 474 -12.89 -8.89 -22.67
CA LEU A 474 -13.64 -10.14 -22.47
C LEU A 474 -12.75 -11.38 -22.60
N VAL A 475 -11.77 -11.37 -23.51
CA VAL A 475 -10.77 -12.45 -23.61
C VAL A 475 -9.90 -12.51 -22.36
N GLU A 476 -9.45 -11.37 -21.83
CA GLU A 476 -8.68 -11.31 -20.57
C GLU A 476 -9.47 -11.82 -19.37
N LEU A 477 -10.81 -11.77 -19.43
CA LEU A 477 -11.73 -12.34 -18.44
C LEU A 477 -12.24 -13.74 -18.82
N ASN A 478 -11.61 -14.45 -19.76
CA ASN A 478 -12.02 -15.80 -20.21
C ASN A 478 -13.48 -15.89 -20.72
N GLU A 479 -14.11 -14.78 -21.12
CA GLU A 479 -15.48 -14.69 -21.63
C GLU A 479 -15.51 -14.83 -23.16
N TYR A 480 -15.02 -15.98 -23.67
CA TYR A 480 -14.80 -16.20 -25.11
C TYR A 480 -16.06 -16.20 -25.97
N ASP A 481 -17.21 -16.63 -25.44
CA ASP A 481 -18.49 -16.59 -26.16
C ASP A 481 -18.95 -15.15 -26.37
N GLN A 482 -18.84 -14.31 -25.34
CA GLN A 482 -19.18 -12.90 -25.41
C GLN A 482 -18.21 -12.14 -26.31
N ALA A 483 -16.90 -12.46 -26.25
CA ALA A 483 -15.91 -11.89 -27.14
C ALA A 483 -16.20 -12.20 -28.61
N ARG A 484 -16.62 -13.45 -28.92
CA ARG A 484 -17.06 -13.83 -30.27
C ARG A 484 -18.32 -13.10 -30.71
N ALA A 485 -19.26 -12.86 -29.80
CA ALA A 485 -20.45 -12.07 -30.10
C ALA A 485 -20.09 -10.65 -30.54
N ILE A 486 -19.19 -9.96 -29.81
CA ILE A 486 -18.68 -8.65 -30.21
C ILE A 486 -18.00 -8.70 -31.59
N SER A 487 -17.16 -9.71 -31.86
CA SER A 487 -16.52 -9.85 -33.17
C SER A 487 -17.53 -9.96 -34.32
N ARG A 488 -18.64 -10.68 -34.11
CA ARG A 488 -19.70 -10.83 -35.11
C ARG A 488 -20.47 -9.52 -35.31
N THR A 489 -20.85 -8.84 -34.23
CA THR A 489 -21.62 -7.58 -34.30
C THR A 489 -20.86 -6.47 -35.04
N PHE A 490 -19.54 -6.40 -34.88
CA PHE A 490 -18.70 -5.34 -35.48
C PHE A 490 -17.83 -5.82 -36.65
N ASN A 491 -18.07 -7.02 -37.20
CA ASN A 491 -17.31 -7.60 -38.32
C ASN A 491 -15.77 -7.61 -38.12
N LEU A 492 -15.31 -7.90 -36.91
CA LEU A 492 -13.88 -7.94 -36.57
C LEU A 492 -13.27 -9.27 -37.06
N LYS A 493 -12.29 -9.20 -37.98
CA LYS A 493 -11.66 -10.38 -38.62
C LYS A 493 -10.56 -11.07 -37.79
N GLU A 494 -10.22 -10.53 -36.63
CA GLU A 494 -9.12 -10.99 -35.80
C GLU A 494 -9.52 -12.22 -34.96
N ALA A 495 -8.62 -13.22 -34.83
CA ALA A 495 -8.80 -14.38 -33.94
C ALA A 495 -8.85 -13.95 -32.45
N LEU A 496 -9.36 -14.83 -31.58
CA LEU A 496 -9.45 -14.58 -30.12
C LEU A 496 -8.09 -14.67 -29.45
#